data_AF-R5BAU4-F1
#
_entry.id   AF-R5BAU4-F1
#
_cell.length_a   1.000
_cell.length_b   1.000
_cell.length_c   1.000
_cell.angle_alpha   90.00
_cell.angle_beta   90.00
_cell.angle_gamma   90.00
#
_symmetry.space_group_name_H-M   'P 1'
#
loop_
_entity.id
_entity.type
_entity.pdbx_description
1 polymer ?
#
loop_
_entity_poly.entity_id
_entity_poly.type
_entity_poly.pdbx_seq_one_letter_code
_entity_poly.pdbx_strand_id
1 'polypeptide(L)'
;MAQAQIGTDPHEKTRLELEQKFAKEHSKASDEELLAYLRRQAQELGRLPEKADITGYQLIKSRFGPWPRVLEKAGLKPPTQRKTMREKREATRRRRKEYKKQEEMKTKERNENEA
;
A
#
# COMPACT_ATOMS: atom_id res chain seq x y z
N MET A 1 15.07 31.32 -6.13
CA MET A 1 14.42 29.99 -6.05
C MET A 1 15.53 28.95 -6.07
N ALA A 2 15.93 28.44 -4.90
CA ALA A 2 17.02 27.49 -4.80
C ALA A 2 16.53 26.10 -5.23
N GLN A 3 17.06 25.61 -6.34
CA GLN A 3 16.88 24.22 -6.76
C GLN A 3 17.70 23.36 -5.79
N ALA A 4 17.03 22.47 -5.06
CA ALA A 4 17.70 21.54 -4.16
C ALA A 4 18.54 20.56 -5.00
N GLN A 5 19.86 20.72 -4.91
CA GLN A 5 20.84 19.76 -5.39
C GLN A 5 20.61 18.45 -4.61
N ILE A 6 20.00 17.44 -5.25
CA ILE A 6 19.94 16.09 -4.68
C ILE A 6 21.37 15.54 -4.74
N GLY A 7 22.09 15.61 -3.61
CA GLY A 7 23.36 14.94 -3.43
C GLY A 7 23.13 13.44 -3.59
N THR A 8 23.62 12.86 -4.68
CA THR A 8 23.73 11.41 -4.83
C THR A 8 24.88 10.96 -3.94
N ASP A 9 24.53 10.30 -2.84
CA ASP A 9 25.47 9.84 -1.84
C ASP A 9 26.40 8.74 -2.44
N PRO A 10 27.69 8.68 -2.12
CA PRO A 10 28.59 7.65 -2.63
C PRO A 10 28.14 6.20 -2.35
N HIS A 11 27.33 5.96 -1.31
CA HIS A 11 26.70 4.65 -1.07
C HIS A 11 25.66 4.25 -2.14
N GLU A 12 25.17 5.20 -2.94
CA GLU A 12 24.12 4.99 -3.93
C GLU A 12 24.62 4.26 -5.18
N LYS A 13 25.88 4.48 -5.60
CA LYS A 13 26.52 3.70 -6.69
C LYS A 13 26.70 2.24 -6.30
N THR A 14 27.28 2.00 -5.12
CA THR A 14 27.45 0.64 -4.58
C THR A 14 26.10 -0.06 -4.43
N ARG A 15 25.07 0.68 -4.01
CA ARG A 15 23.71 0.16 -3.84
C ARG A 15 23.05 -0.22 -5.16
N LEU A 16 23.22 0.57 -6.22
CA LEU A 16 22.68 0.22 -7.54
C LEU A 16 23.33 -1.05 -8.08
N GLU A 17 24.65 -1.19 -7.91
CA GLU A 17 25.38 -2.40 -8.31
C GLU A 17 24.92 -3.63 -7.52
N LEU A 18 24.69 -3.49 -6.21
CA LEU A 18 24.14 -4.55 -5.36
C LEU A 18 22.71 -4.93 -5.78
N GLU A 19 21.85 -3.96 -6.11
CA GLU A 19 20.50 -4.22 -6.60
C GLU A 19 20.52 -4.96 -7.95
N GLN A 20 21.42 -4.58 -8.87
CA GLN A 20 21.57 -5.25 -10.17
C GLN A 20 22.11 -6.67 -10.01
N LYS A 21 23.10 -6.87 -9.13
CA LYS A 21 23.65 -8.19 -8.83
C LYS A 21 22.57 -9.10 -8.23
N PHE A 22 21.83 -8.60 -7.25
CA PHE A 22 20.70 -9.32 -6.64
C PHE A 22 19.62 -9.64 -7.68
N ALA A 23 19.27 -8.68 -8.54
CA ALA A 23 18.28 -8.90 -9.59
C ALA A 23 18.72 -9.99 -10.58
N LYS A 24 20.01 -10.05 -10.91
CA LYS A 24 20.57 -11.09 -11.78
C LYS A 24 20.52 -12.46 -11.11
N GLU A 25 20.97 -12.55 -9.86
CA GLU A 25 21.02 -13.78 -9.07
C GLU A 25 19.63 -14.36 -8.79
N HIS A 26 18.68 -13.50 -8.42
CA HIS A 26 17.31 -13.88 -8.07
C HIS A 26 16.30 -13.67 -9.21
N SER A 27 16.77 -13.49 -10.45
CA SER A 27 15.90 -13.32 -11.63
C SER A 27 14.97 -14.51 -11.84
N LYS A 28 15.44 -15.72 -11.53
CA LYS A 28 14.69 -16.99 -11.63
C LYS A 28 14.13 -17.48 -10.30
N ALA A 29 14.33 -16.73 -9.21
CA ALA A 29 13.83 -17.13 -7.90
C ALA A 29 12.30 -17.17 -7.90
N SER A 30 11.74 -18.06 -7.10
CA SER A 30 10.30 -18.20 -6.90
C SER A 30 9.75 -17.06 -6.05
N ASP A 31 8.44 -16.83 -6.15
CA ASP A 31 7.78 -15.80 -5.36
C ASP A 31 7.99 -16.01 -3.85
N GLU A 32 7.93 -17.27 -3.40
CA GLU A 32 8.12 -17.64 -2.00
C GLU A 32 9.54 -17.38 -1.50
N GLU A 33 10.56 -17.61 -2.33
CA GLU A 33 11.96 -17.37 -1.96
C GLU A 33 12.22 -15.88 -1.68
N LEU A 34 11.68 -15.00 -2.53
CA LEU A 34 11.78 -13.56 -2.36
C LEU A 34 11.04 -13.07 -1.10
N LEU A 35 9.87 -13.65 -0.81
CA LEU A 35 9.11 -13.34 0.41
C LEU A 35 9.80 -13.89 1.66
N ALA A 36 10.42 -15.07 1.58
CA ALA A 36 11.18 -15.66 2.67
C ALA A 36 12.43 -14.85 3.01
N TYR A 37 13.16 -14.37 1.99
CA TYR A 37 14.25 -13.42 2.15
C TYR A 37 13.80 -12.16 2.90
N LEU A 38 12.66 -11.58 2.49
CA LEU A 38 12.10 -10.40 3.15
C LEU A 38 11.73 -10.65 4.63
N ARG A 39 11.18 -11.83 4.94
CA ARG A 39 10.86 -12.23 6.32
C ARG A 39 12.12 -12.35 7.17
N ARG A 40 13.18 -12.96 6.65
CA ARG A 40 14.47 -13.08 7.36
C ARG A 40 15.06 -11.70 7.67
N GLN A 41 15.08 -10.81 6.70
CA GLN A 41 15.55 -9.44 6.90
C GLN A 41 14.71 -8.68 7.94
N ALA A 42 13.38 -8.86 7.93
CA ALA A 42 12.53 -8.28 8.96
C ALA A 42 12.83 -8.83 10.38
N GLN A 43 13.13 -10.13 10.48
CA GLN A 43 13.53 -10.76 11.74
C GLN A 43 14.88 -10.23 12.24
N GLU A 44 15.87 -10.12 11.35
CA GLU A 44 17.21 -9.59 11.66
C GLU A 44 17.16 -8.13 12.11
N LEU A 45 16.31 -7.31 11.47
CA LEU A 45 16.16 -5.90 11.80
C LEU A 45 15.28 -5.67 13.06
N GLY A 46 14.49 -6.67 13.47
CA GLY A 46 13.49 -6.52 14.54
C GLY A 46 12.39 -5.48 14.23
N ARG A 47 12.31 -5.01 12.98
CA ARG A 47 11.36 -4.00 12.50
C ARG A 47 10.96 -4.31 11.06
N LEU A 48 9.92 -3.64 10.56
CA LEU A 48 9.55 -3.77 9.16
C LEU A 48 10.68 -3.23 8.28
N PRO A 49 11.14 -4.01 7.29
CA PRO A 49 12.20 -3.59 6.40
C PRO A 49 11.72 -2.43 5.53
N GLU A 50 12.53 -1.37 5.46
CA GLU A 50 12.28 -0.25 4.56
C GLU A 50 12.96 -0.48 3.22
N LYS A 51 12.64 0.36 2.23
CA LYS A 51 13.34 0.38 0.94
C LYS A 51 14.86 0.43 1.13
N ALA A 52 15.32 1.16 2.15
CA ALA A 52 16.72 1.42 2.40
C ALA A 52 17.48 0.15 2.84
N ASP A 53 16.79 -0.75 3.54
CA ASP A 53 17.40 -1.91 4.18
C ASP A 53 17.43 -3.15 3.27
N ILE A 54 16.61 -3.17 2.21
CA ILE A 54 16.44 -4.35 1.36
C ILE A 54 17.21 -4.23 0.06
N THR A 55 18.18 -5.11 -0.10
CA THR A 55 18.83 -5.35 -1.39
C THR A 55 17.84 -6.04 -2.32
N GLY A 56 17.66 -5.51 -3.53
CA GLY A 56 16.69 -6.06 -4.49
C GLY A 56 15.26 -5.52 -4.35
N TYR A 57 15.08 -4.40 -3.62
CA TYR A 57 13.79 -3.72 -3.51
C TYR A 57 13.10 -3.51 -4.87
N GLN A 58 13.84 -3.11 -5.90
CA GLN A 58 13.30 -2.87 -7.24
C GLN A 58 12.72 -4.14 -7.88
N LEU A 59 13.44 -5.27 -7.79
CA LEU A 59 12.97 -6.55 -8.32
C LEU A 59 11.69 -6.98 -7.63
N ILE A 60 11.70 -6.97 -6.29
CA ILE A 60 10.58 -7.40 -5.46
C ILE A 60 9.36 -6.50 -5.72
N LYS A 61 9.56 -5.18 -5.74
CA LYS A 61 8.51 -4.21 -6.06
C LYS A 61 7.94 -4.42 -7.47
N SER A 62 8.79 -4.67 -8.46
CA SER A 62 8.34 -4.89 -9.84
C SER A 62 7.49 -6.16 -9.96
N ARG A 63 7.79 -7.20 -9.18
CA ARG A 63 7.11 -8.50 -9.25
C ARG A 63 5.82 -8.55 -8.44
N PHE A 64 5.81 -7.98 -7.23
CA PHE A 64 4.68 -8.08 -6.30
C PHE A 64 3.81 -6.82 -6.24
N GLY A 65 4.29 -5.72 -6.82
CA GLY A 65 3.62 -4.42 -6.84
C GLY A 65 4.03 -3.51 -5.68
N PRO A 66 3.11 -2.64 -5.20
CA PRO A 66 3.44 -1.64 -4.18
C PRO A 66 3.99 -2.26 -2.90
N TRP A 67 5.03 -1.65 -2.31
CA TRP A 67 5.71 -2.15 -1.11
C TRP A 67 4.79 -2.57 0.04
N PRO A 68 3.73 -1.82 0.40
CA PRO A 68 2.79 -2.26 1.43
C PRO A 68 2.15 -3.62 1.13
N ARG A 69 1.83 -3.90 -0.15
CA ARG A 69 1.28 -5.18 -0.59
C ARG A 69 2.30 -6.31 -0.52
N VAL A 70 3.57 -6.00 -0.72
CA VAL A 70 4.67 -6.98 -0.54
C VAL A 70 4.76 -7.39 0.92
N LEU A 71 4.71 -6.42 1.85
CA LEU A 71 4.73 -6.68 3.28
C LEU A 71 3.50 -7.49 3.74
N GLU A 72 2.34 -7.25 3.14
CA GLU A 72 1.13 -8.07 3.35
C GLU A 72 1.32 -9.51 2.85
N LYS A 73 1.85 -9.70 1.63
CA LYS A 73 2.16 -11.03 1.08
C LYS A 73 3.22 -11.77 1.90
N ALA A 74 4.20 -11.04 2.44
CA ALA A 74 5.22 -11.58 3.33
C ALA A 74 4.68 -11.88 4.74
N GLY A 75 3.42 -11.56 5.05
CA GLY A 75 2.85 -11.77 6.39
C GLY A 75 3.45 -10.86 7.46
N LEU A 76 4.18 -9.81 7.06
CA LEU A 76 4.78 -8.82 7.96
C LEU A 76 3.80 -7.73 8.36
N LYS A 77 2.73 -7.54 7.58
CA LYS A 77 1.68 -6.54 7.84
C LYS A 77 0.30 -7.18 7.67
N PRO A 78 -0.67 -6.89 8.55
CA PRO A 78 -2.04 -7.29 8.31
C PRO A 78 -2.57 -6.63 7.03
N PRO A 79 -3.40 -7.34 6.23
CA PRO A 79 -3.99 -6.78 5.03
C PRO A 79 -4.82 -5.55 5.38
N THR A 80 -4.53 -4.42 4.74
CA THR A 80 -5.34 -3.23 4.93
C THR A 80 -6.75 -3.46 4.35
N GLN A 81 -7.80 -3.25 5.16
CA GLN A 81 -9.19 -3.29 4.69
C GLN A 81 -9.50 -2.03 3.86
N ARG A 82 -8.85 -1.88 2.71
CA ARG A 82 -9.16 -0.79 1.77
C ARG A 82 -10.44 -1.13 1.02
N LYS A 83 -11.51 -0.39 1.31
CA LYS A 83 -12.74 -0.41 0.51
C LYS A 83 -12.41 -0.11 -0.95
N THR A 84 -12.89 -0.96 -1.84
CA THR A 84 -12.86 -0.76 -3.28
C THR A 84 -13.60 0.53 -3.65
N MET A 85 -13.31 1.08 -4.82
CA MET A 85 -14.07 2.25 -5.33
C MET A 85 -15.57 1.95 -5.47
N ARG A 86 -15.93 0.69 -5.74
CA ARG A 86 -17.32 0.23 -5.81
C ARG A 86 -18.02 0.36 -4.45
N GLU A 87 -17.40 -0.14 -3.39
CA GLU A 87 -17.94 -0.04 -2.03
C GLU A 87 -18.08 1.42 -1.57
N LYS A 88 -17.10 2.28 -1.92
CA LYS A 88 -17.17 3.71 -1.63
C LYS A 88 -18.38 4.36 -2.32
N ARG A 89 -18.55 4.10 -3.63
CA ARG A 89 -19.69 4.62 -4.42
C ARG A 89 -21.03 4.16 -3.86
N GLU A 90 -21.12 2.89 -3.47
CA GLU A 90 -22.33 2.33 -2.89
C GLU A 90 -22.66 2.96 -1.54
N ALA A 91 -21.66 3.16 -0.67
CA ALA A 91 -21.84 3.85 0.59
C ALA A 91 -22.35 5.30 0.39
N THR A 92 -21.79 6.03 -0.57
CA THR A 92 -22.27 7.38 -0.92
C THR A 92 -23.71 7.36 -1.42
N ARG A 93 -24.06 6.40 -2.30
CA ARG A 93 -25.42 6.24 -2.83
C ARG A 93 -26.43 5.94 -1.72
N ARG A 94 -26.10 5.03 -0.80
CA ARG A 94 -26.95 4.67 0.35
C ARG A 94 -27.18 5.89 1.25
N ARG A 95 -26.11 6.58 1.64
CA ARG A 95 -26.18 7.81 2.46
C ARG A 95 -27.08 8.87 1.82
N ARG A 96 -26.96 9.11 0.51
CA ARG A 96 -27.81 10.08 -0.20
C ARG A 96 -29.29 9.67 -0.22
N LYS A 97 -29.58 8.38 -0.43
CA LYS A 97 -30.96 7.87 -0.38
C LYS A 97 -31.56 8.01 1.02
N GLU A 98 -30.78 7.67 2.06
CA GLU A 98 -31.19 7.79 3.47
C GLU A 98 -31.58 9.23 3.81
N TYR A 99 -30.71 10.20 3.49
CA TYR A 99 -31.01 11.62 3.74
C TYR A 99 -32.27 12.09 3.03
N LYS A 100 -32.43 11.73 1.75
CA LYS A 100 -33.64 12.10 0.99
C LYS A 100 -34.90 11.51 1.64
N LYS A 101 -34.84 10.26 2.09
CA LYS A 101 -35.96 9.61 2.78
C LYS A 101 -36.28 10.28 4.11
N GLN A 102 -35.27 10.65 4.90
CA GLN A 102 -35.45 11.36 6.16
C GLN A 102 -36.11 12.73 5.96
N GLU A 103 -35.66 13.49 4.96
CA GLU A 103 -36.26 14.78 4.60
C GLU A 103 -37.72 14.63 4.18
N GLU A 104 -38.03 13.66 3.32
CA GLU A 104 -39.41 13.36 2.89
C GLU A 104 -40.30 12.96 4.08
N MET A 105 -39.81 12.10 4.98
CA MET A 105 -40.55 11.72 6.19
C MET A 105 -40.78 12.91 7.11
N LYS A 106 -39.76 13.75 7.34
CA LYS A 106 -39.85 14.96 8.16
C LYS A 106 -40.84 15.98 7.58
N THR A 107 -40.85 16.11 6.25
CA THR A 107 -41.79 17.01 5.55
C THR A 107 -43.23 16.50 5.70
N LYS A 108 -43.43 15.18 5.58
CA LYS A 108 -44.74 14.55 5.76
C LYS A 108 -45.25 14.71 7.19
N GLU A 109 -44.40 14.45 8.18
CA GLU A 109 -44.69 14.61 9.61
C GLU A 109 -45.05 16.06 9.96
N ARG A 110 -44.35 17.06 9.37
CA ARG A 110 -44.72 18.47 9.56
C ARG A 110 -46.12 18.77 9.03
N ASN A 111 -46.43 18.31 7.82
CA ASN A 111 -47.72 18.55 7.20
C ASN A 111 -48.88 17.83 7.92
N GLU A 112 -48.64 16.66 8.52
CA GLU A 112 -49.63 15.92 9.32
C GLU A 112 -49.92 16.60 10.67
N ASN A 113 -48.95 17.32 11.25
CA ASN A 113 -49.15 18.07 12.51
C ASN A 113 -49.79 19.46 12.31
N GLU A 114 -49.83 19.96 11.07
CA GLU A 114 -50.44 21.26 10.70
C GLU A 114 -51.89 21.12 10.19
N ALA A 115 -52.40 19.89 10.04
CA ALA A 115 -53.75 19.55 9.56
C ALA A 115 -54.68 19.13 10.71
#